data_AF-A0A938G5U0-F1
#
_entry.id   AF-A0A938G5U0-F1
#
_cell.length_a   1.000
_cell.length_b   1.000
_cell.length_c   1.000
_cell.angle_alpha   90.00
_cell.angle_beta   90.00
_cell.angle_gamma   90.00
#
_symmetry.space_group_name_H-M   'P 1'
#
loop_
_entity.id
_entity.type
_entity.pdbx_description
1 polymer ?
#
loop_
_entity_poly.entity_id
_entity_poly.type
_entity_poly.pdbx_seq_one_letter_code
_entity_poly.pdbx_strand_id
1 'polypeptide(L)'
;MTRIGLRGAPCGVVDTAGVAQLDSRKKPTPWWIAASDKWHDPRRSPSVRQRSIDGTPVVETKLAVPGGDVVHRAFAVADQGGALVYEFENRSPSAVVVAVPAAEASTTAASPGTMPQGADLGGDVRAFPLAHASTVRFAWALERARWRRTRTLEMSALAATDAVVRGWVQACERASRVSTAGVALTTARCTTLVASAREVDALLHDDAARGVLAIAERVRMGDSATTWIDVLADAVSRIARRPGDSPWSWRALSIAADVFTVAGEARAASDTVAAWQRCLDSGVQLVDVRQERATSELARAVAYSAGAEDRIARPVSPLATQLFSDALIDVRGTNFEAHGVHAGPHHRLSLAVRWHGVNAALLWEVDGPPGLQLTAPAVDATFRTSAAQGEALLQVAK
;
A
#
# COMPACT_ATOMS: atom_id res chain seq x y z
N MET A 1 10.75 11.06 4.04
CA MET A 1 10.27 11.33 2.66
C MET A 1 9.29 10.23 2.32
N THR A 2 8.20 10.55 1.62
CA THR A 2 7.17 9.59 1.20
C THR A 2 7.27 9.38 -0.30
N ARG A 3 7.36 8.13 -0.73
CA ARG A 3 7.40 7.80 -2.16
C ARG A 3 6.02 7.97 -2.79
N ILE A 4 5.99 8.53 -4.00
CA ILE A 4 4.78 8.66 -4.80
C ILE A 4 4.99 8.02 -6.17
N GLY A 5 3.90 7.61 -6.80
CA GLY A 5 3.97 6.89 -8.06
C GLY A 5 2.62 6.40 -8.53
N LEU A 6 2.65 5.79 -9.70
CA LEU A 6 1.56 4.97 -10.22
C LEU A 6 1.90 3.49 -9.95
N ARG A 7 0.94 2.60 -10.17
CA ARG A 7 1.16 1.16 -10.06
C ARG A 7 2.29 0.72 -11.00
N GLY A 8 3.34 0.10 -10.45
CA GLY A 8 4.52 -0.37 -11.17
C GLY A 8 5.49 0.74 -11.63
N ALA A 9 5.17 2.01 -11.35
CA ALA A 9 5.88 3.16 -11.90
C ALA A 9 6.07 4.24 -10.82
N PRO A 10 7.12 4.11 -9.99
CA PRO A 10 7.49 5.18 -9.08
C PRO A 10 7.84 6.42 -9.88
N CYS A 11 7.49 7.61 -9.38
CA CYS A 11 7.73 8.86 -10.12
C CYS A 11 8.43 9.95 -9.32
N GLY A 12 8.64 9.74 -8.02
CA GLY A 12 9.37 10.65 -7.17
C GLY A 12 9.08 10.46 -5.68
N VAL A 13 9.47 11.48 -4.91
CA VAL A 13 9.29 11.52 -3.47
C VAL A 13 8.75 12.88 -3.03
N VAL A 14 8.01 12.91 -1.92
CA VAL A 14 7.59 14.11 -1.21
C VAL A 14 8.38 14.21 0.09
N ASP A 15 9.05 15.33 0.31
CA ASP A 15 9.79 15.59 1.55
C ASP A 15 8.85 15.93 2.73
N THR A 16 9.42 16.10 3.92
CA THR A 16 8.65 16.39 5.15
C THR A 16 7.96 17.76 5.15
N ALA A 17 8.33 18.64 4.22
CA ALA A 17 7.71 19.94 4.00
C ALA A 17 6.61 19.89 2.92
N GLY A 18 6.30 18.70 2.40
CA GLY A 18 5.34 18.53 1.32
C GLY A 18 5.90 18.96 -0.03
N VAL A 19 7.22 19.05 -0.21
CA VAL A 19 7.82 19.39 -1.49
C VAL A 19 8.17 18.12 -2.26
N ALA A 20 7.57 17.96 -3.43
CA ALA A 20 7.81 16.86 -4.35
C ALA A 20 9.10 17.07 -5.15
N GLN A 21 9.83 15.98 -5.34
CA GLN A 21 10.95 15.83 -6.24
C GLN A 21 10.62 14.67 -7.19
N LEU A 22 10.31 15.00 -8.44
CA LEU A 22 10.04 14.00 -9.48
C LEU A 22 11.34 13.45 -10.05
N ASP A 23 11.38 12.17 -10.37
CA ASP A 23 12.56 11.49 -10.92
C ASP A 23 12.94 12.04 -12.31
N SER A 24 11.94 12.50 -13.06
CA SER A 24 12.10 13.09 -14.40
C SER A 24 12.55 14.55 -14.40
N ARG A 25 12.64 15.20 -13.22
CA ARG A 25 12.93 16.63 -13.08
C ARG A 25 14.16 16.86 -12.21
N LYS A 26 15.01 17.81 -12.60
CA LYS A 26 16.20 18.18 -11.80
C LYS A 26 15.87 19.05 -10.59
N LYS A 27 14.84 19.89 -10.70
CA LYS A 27 14.42 20.80 -9.64
C LYS A 27 13.20 20.22 -8.91
N PRO A 28 13.11 20.42 -7.59
CA PRO A 28 11.89 20.11 -6.85
C PRO A 28 10.76 21.09 -7.23
N THR A 29 9.55 20.77 -6.80
CA THR A 29 8.37 21.63 -6.94
C THR A 29 8.02 22.26 -5.58
N PRO A 30 8.74 23.30 -5.13
CA PRO A 30 8.48 23.96 -3.85
C PRO A 30 7.13 24.70 -3.85
N TRP A 31 6.69 25.11 -2.67
CA TRP A 31 5.51 25.93 -2.49
C TRP A 31 5.68 26.86 -1.28
N TRP A 32 4.97 27.99 -1.29
CA TRP A 32 4.96 28.98 -0.20
C TRP A 32 3.56 29.56 -0.03
N ILE A 33 3.29 30.07 1.16
CA ILE A 33 2.03 30.77 1.46
C ILE A 33 2.33 32.19 1.94
N ALA A 34 1.78 33.21 1.31
CA ALA A 34 1.71 34.54 1.92
C ALA A 34 0.39 34.66 2.69
N ALA A 35 0.47 35.08 3.94
CA ALA A 35 -0.68 35.47 4.73
C ALA A 35 -0.53 36.93 5.18
N SER A 36 -1.39 37.38 6.10
CA SER A 36 -1.39 38.78 6.56
C SER A 36 -0.12 39.21 7.30
N ASP A 37 0.66 38.26 7.81
CA ASP A 37 1.88 38.52 8.59
C ASP A 37 3.15 38.48 7.72
N LYS A 38 3.34 37.43 6.93
CA LYS A 38 4.55 37.17 6.14
C LYS A 38 4.35 36.08 5.08
N TRP A 39 5.42 35.84 4.33
CA TRP A 39 5.61 34.59 3.60
C TRP A 39 6.03 33.46 4.54
N HIS A 40 5.34 32.33 4.43
CA HIS A 40 5.60 31.09 5.14
C HIS A 40 6.25 30.10 4.16
N ASP A 41 7.47 29.68 4.51
CA ASP A 41 8.18 28.59 3.84
C ASP A 41 7.97 27.30 4.64
N PRO A 42 7.36 26.25 4.06
CA PRO A 42 7.10 25.00 4.77
C PRO A 42 8.40 24.30 5.21
N ARG A 43 9.54 24.53 4.55
CA ARG A 43 10.83 23.93 4.97
C ARG A 43 11.43 24.56 6.21
N ARG A 44 10.98 25.77 6.57
CA ARG A 44 11.48 26.55 7.72
C ARG A 44 10.43 26.71 8.81
N SER A 45 9.19 26.28 8.56
CA SER A 45 8.06 26.46 9.46
C SER A 45 7.97 25.29 10.44
N PRO A 46 8.13 25.51 11.76
CA PRO A 46 8.02 24.45 12.77
C PRO A 46 6.57 23.95 12.94
N SER A 47 5.60 24.66 12.35
CA SER A 47 4.18 24.31 12.39
C SER A 47 3.76 23.26 11.36
N VAL A 48 4.67 22.82 10.49
CA VAL A 48 4.34 21.85 9.44
C VAL A 48 4.01 20.50 10.04
N ARG A 49 2.86 19.95 9.63
CA ARG A 49 2.40 18.61 10.00
C ARG A 49 2.07 17.83 8.74
N GLN A 50 2.58 16.62 8.62
CA GLN A 50 2.40 15.81 7.41
C GLN A 50 1.91 14.41 7.75
N ARG A 51 1.06 13.85 6.88
CA ARG A 51 0.63 12.45 6.91
C ARG A 51 0.31 11.92 5.51
N SER A 52 0.38 10.62 5.34
CA SER A 52 -0.29 9.93 4.23
C SER A 52 -1.79 9.79 4.55
N ILE A 53 -2.66 10.01 3.56
CA ILE A 53 -4.11 9.81 3.74
C ILE A 53 -4.42 8.32 3.61
N ASP A 54 -5.00 7.72 4.65
CA ASP A 54 -5.41 6.31 4.73
C ASP A 54 -4.31 5.29 4.36
N GLY A 55 -3.04 5.67 4.54
CA GLY A 55 -1.88 4.85 4.18
C GLY A 55 -1.55 4.84 2.67
N THR A 56 -2.28 5.61 1.86
CA THR A 56 -2.06 5.71 0.41
C THR A 56 -0.88 6.63 0.06
N PRO A 57 -0.33 6.61 -1.17
CA PRO A 57 0.72 7.54 -1.61
C PRO A 57 0.17 8.94 -1.94
N VAL A 58 -0.78 9.42 -1.12
CA VAL A 58 -1.35 10.78 -1.16
C VAL A 58 -0.93 11.48 0.12
N VAL A 59 -0.11 12.51 -0.02
CA VAL A 59 0.53 13.18 1.12
C VAL A 59 -0.19 14.47 1.44
N GLU A 60 -0.77 14.58 2.63
CA GLU A 60 -1.35 15.80 3.18
C GLU A 60 -0.35 16.51 4.08
N THR A 61 -0.05 17.77 3.78
CA THR A 61 0.82 18.66 4.56
C THR A 61 0.01 19.88 4.99
N LYS A 62 -0.08 20.13 6.30
CA LYS A 62 -0.74 21.31 6.87
C LYS A 62 0.31 22.31 7.31
N LEU A 63 0.14 23.57 6.94
CA LEU A 63 0.98 24.70 7.32
C LEU A 63 0.12 25.74 8.04
N ALA A 64 0.46 26.02 9.29
CA ALA A 64 -0.24 27.05 10.06
C ALA A 64 0.03 28.44 9.51
N VAL A 65 -1.03 29.24 9.43
CA VAL A 65 -1.04 30.66 9.06
C VAL A 65 -1.89 31.42 10.09
N PRO A 66 -1.87 32.78 10.12
CA PRO A 66 -2.73 33.53 11.03
C PRO A 66 -4.21 33.08 10.98
N GLY A 67 -4.72 32.59 12.12
CA GLY A 67 -6.11 32.20 12.28
C GLY A 67 -6.52 30.83 11.73
N GLY A 68 -5.60 30.03 11.15
CA GLY A 68 -5.94 28.69 10.67
C GLY A 68 -4.79 27.97 9.95
N ASP A 69 -5.13 27.10 9.01
CA ASP A 69 -4.16 26.32 8.23
C ASP A 69 -4.37 26.50 6.73
N VAL A 70 -3.30 26.34 5.95
CA VAL A 70 -3.39 25.93 4.56
C VAL A 70 -3.05 24.45 4.46
N VAL A 71 -3.92 23.69 3.80
CA VAL A 71 -3.74 22.26 3.56
C VAL A 71 -3.24 22.07 2.14
N HIS A 72 -2.07 21.45 2.01
CA HIS A 72 -1.46 21.05 0.75
C HIS A 72 -1.56 19.53 0.59
N ARG A 73 -2.03 19.03 -0.56
CA ARG A 73 -2.02 17.60 -0.90
C ARG A 73 -1.21 17.35 -2.16
N ALA A 74 -0.27 16.42 -2.09
CA ALA A 74 0.58 16.00 -3.21
C ALA A 74 0.36 14.53 -3.55
N PHE A 75 0.07 14.24 -4.82
CA PHE A 75 -0.17 12.87 -5.31
C PHE A 75 0.05 12.75 -6.81
N ALA A 76 0.19 11.51 -7.29
CA ALA A 76 0.27 11.19 -8.71
C ALA A 76 -1.07 10.64 -9.24
N VAL A 77 -1.42 10.99 -10.48
CA VAL A 77 -2.57 10.43 -11.22
C VAL A 77 -2.10 9.84 -12.54
N ALA A 78 -2.73 8.75 -12.99
CA ALA A 78 -2.41 8.10 -14.26
C ALA A 78 -3.07 8.78 -15.48
N ASP A 79 -4.05 9.65 -15.23
CA ASP A 79 -4.78 10.40 -16.25
C ASP A 79 -3.83 11.10 -17.22
N GLN A 80 -4.19 11.11 -18.49
CA GLN A 80 -3.45 11.83 -19.53
C GLN A 80 -1.95 11.51 -19.52
N GLY A 81 -1.56 10.25 -19.32
CA GLY A 81 -0.16 9.81 -19.35
C GLY A 81 0.67 10.20 -18.13
N GLY A 82 0.03 10.56 -17.02
CA GLY A 82 0.70 10.76 -15.75
C GLY A 82 0.91 12.23 -15.38
N ALA A 83 0.41 12.63 -14.21
CA ALA A 83 0.69 13.94 -13.63
C ALA A 83 0.97 13.89 -12.12
N LEU A 84 1.87 14.75 -11.65
CA LEU A 84 1.93 15.18 -10.26
C LEU A 84 0.86 16.26 -10.07
N VAL A 85 0.02 16.11 -9.06
CA VAL A 85 -1.00 17.09 -8.68
C VAL A 85 -0.66 17.64 -7.31
N TYR A 86 -0.64 18.97 -7.20
CA TYR A 86 -0.76 19.69 -5.95
C TYR A 86 -2.16 20.27 -5.82
N GLU A 87 -2.77 20.10 -4.65
CA GLU A 87 -4.03 20.71 -4.27
C GLU A 87 -3.81 21.53 -3.01
N PHE A 88 -4.25 22.79 -3.01
CA PHE A 88 -4.19 23.68 -1.86
C PHE A 88 -5.59 24.10 -1.45
N GLU A 89 -5.90 23.98 -0.16
CA GLU A 89 -7.17 24.34 0.45
C GLU A 89 -6.91 25.36 1.57
N ASN A 90 -7.56 26.52 1.50
CA ASN A 90 -7.43 27.55 2.53
C ASN A 90 -8.46 27.33 3.65
N ARG A 91 -7.98 26.88 4.82
CA ARG A 91 -8.78 26.70 6.05
C ARG A 91 -8.55 27.81 7.08
N SER A 92 -7.98 28.94 6.66
CA SER A 92 -7.90 30.16 7.47
C SER A 92 -9.04 31.11 7.13
N PRO A 93 -9.51 31.96 8.06
CA PRO A 93 -10.63 32.89 7.83
C PRO A 93 -10.29 34.02 6.85
N SER A 94 -9.01 34.25 6.56
CA SER A 94 -8.55 35.30 5.65
C SER A 94 -8.08 34.73 4.31
N ALA A 95 -8.13 35.55 3.26
CA ALA A 95 -7.51 35.18 2.00
C ALA A 95 -5.99 35.05 2.17
N VAL A 96 -5.41 34.06 1.51
CA VAL A 96 -3.96 33.82 1.46
C VAL A 96 -3.50 33.84 0.00
N VAL A 97 -2.19 33.79 -0.20
CA VAL A 97 -1.60 33.67 -1.54
C VAL A 97 -0.75 32.41 -1.60
N VAL A 98 -1.04 31.52 -2.54
CA VAL A 98 -0.25 30.32 -2.81
C VAL A 98 0.79 30.65 -3.87
N ALA A 99 2.06 30.34 -3.63
CA ALA A 99 3.11 30.48 -4.63
C ALA A 99 3.74 29.13 -4.98
N VAL A 100 3.83 28.83 -6.27
CA VAL A 100 4.41 27.59 -6.83
C VAL A 100 5.17 27.87 -8.12
N PRO A 101 6.12 27.01 -8.54
CA PRO A 101 6.67 27.04 -9.88
C PRO A 101 5.59 26.83 -10.93
N ALA A 102 5.22 27.88 -11.66
CA ALA A 102 4.13 27.82 -12.64
C ALA A 102 4.62 27.46 -14.05
N ALA A 103 5.94 27.42 -14.25
CA ALA A 103 6.51 26.94 -15.50
C ALA A 103 6.06 25.49 -15.75
N GLU A 104 5.45 25.27 -16.92
CA GLU A 104 4.91 23.97 -17.34
C GLU A 104 3.75 23.42 -16.48
N ALA A 105 3.19 24.22 -15.57
CA ALA A 105 2.04 23.83 -14.75
C ALA A 105 0.73 24.09 -15.49
N SER A 106 -0.21 23.14 -15.42
CA SER A 106 -1.63 23.40 -15.67
C SER A 106 -2.32 23.69 -14.33
N THR A 107 -3.33 24.57 -14.31
CA THR A 107 -3.94 25.01 -13.05
C THR A 107 -5.44 25.28 -13.19
N THR A 108 -6.17 25.13 -12.08
CA THR A 108 -7.57 25.57 -11.96
C THR A 108 -7.69 27.03 -11.53
N ALA A 109 -6.57 27.74 -11.30
CA ALA A 109 -6.61 29.14 -10.93
C ALA A 109 -7.27 30.00 -12.03
N ALA A 110 -8.05 31.00 -11.62
CA ALA A 110 -8.74 31.89 -12.55
C ALA A 110 -7.79 32.88 -13.27
N SER A 111 -6.52 32.96 -12.86
CA SER A 111 -5.52 33.85 -13.44
C SER A 111 -4.18 33.13 -13.58
N PRO A 112 -3.27 33.62 -14.46
CA PRO A 112 -1.93 33.05 -14.63
C PRO A 112 -0.99 33.31 -13.44
N GLY A 113 -1.50 33.89 -12.35
CA GLY A 113 -0.72 34.30 -11.18
C GLY A 113 0.12 35.54 -11.45
N THR A 114 0.66 36.15 -10.39
CA THR A 114 1.55 37.32 -10.46
C THR A 114 2.95 36.97 -9.97
N MET A 115 3.92 37.88 -10.15
CA MET A 115 5.21 37.71 -9.48
C MET A 115 5.02 37.88 -7.97
N PRO A 116 5.60 37.00 -7.12
CA PRO A 116 5.59 37.18 -5.68
C PRO A 116 6.17 38.55 -5.29
N GLN A 117 5.45 39.28 -4.45
CA GLN A 117 5.91 40.58 -3.93
C GLN A 117 6.50 40.40 -2.54
N GLY A 118 7.59 41.11 -2.24
CA GLY A 118 8.21 41.11 -0.91
C GLY A 118 8.97 39.83 -0.54
N ALA A 119 9.20 38.91 -1.49
CA ALA A 119 10.05 37.74 -1.32
C ALA A 119 10.73 37.35 -2.65
N ASP A 120 12.01 36.99 -2.60
CA ASP A 120 12.73 36.40 -3.73
C ASP A 120 12.55 34.88 -3.71
N LEU A 121 11.55 34.38 -4.44
CA LEU A 121 11.19 32.97 -4.52
C LEU A 121 11.69 32.30 -5.82
N GLY A 122 12.41 33.03 -6.68
CA GLY A 122 12.84 32.58 -7.99
C GLY A 122 11.93 32.99 -9.15
N GLY A 123 12.52 33.14 -10.34
CA GLY A 123 11.85 33.75 -11.50
C GLY A 123 10.75 32.91 -12.18
N ASP A 124 10.67 31.61 -11.89
CA ASP A 124 9.64 30.69 -12.40
C ASP A 124 8.44 30.51 -11.45
N VAL A 125 8.50 31.14 -10.27
CA VAL A 125 7.43 31.08 -9.26
C VAL A 125 6.39 32.16 -9.53
N ARG A 126 5.12 31.76 -9.45
CA ARG A 126 3.97 32.67 -9.55
C ARG A 126 3.10 32.54 -8.31
N ALA A 127 2.46 33.65 -7.96
CA ALA A 127 1.61 33.83 -6.79
C ALA A 127 0.14 33.88 -7.21
N PHE A 128 -0.70 33.13 -6.50
CA PHE A 128 -2.12 32.94 -6.82
C PHE A 128 -2.95 33.23 -5.57
N PRO A 129 -3.89 34.19 -5.61
CA PRO A 129 -4.78 34.45 -4.48
C PRO A 129 -5.70 33.25 -4.24
N LEU A 130 -5.92 32.93 -2.97
CA LEU A 130 -6.78 31.84 -2.53
C LEU A 130 -7.70 32.35 -1.41
N ALA A 131 -8.98 32.54 -1.74
CA ALA A 131 -9.98 33.00 -0.80
C ALA A 131 -10.24 31.96 0.32
N HIS A 132 -10.90 32.39 1.39
CA HIS A 132 -11.34 31.50 2.46
C HIS A 132 -12.18 30.34 1.90
N ALA A 133 -11.99 29.13 2.45
CA ALA A 133 -12.70 27.91 2.08
C ALA A 133 -12.64 27.56 0.58
N SER A 134 -11.64 28.08 -0.13
CA SER A 134 -11.42 27.83 -1.55
C SER A 134 -10.25 26.88 -1.78
N THR A 135 -10.29 26.20 -2.93
CA THR A 135 -9.27 25.24 -3.35
C THR A 135 -8.69 25.63 -4.70
N VAL A 136 -7.38 25.44 -4.89
CA VAL A 136 -6.70 25.57 -6.19
C VAL A 136 -5.83 24.35 -6.43
N ARG A 137 -5.81 23.87 -7.68
CA ARG A 137 -4.99 22.73 -8.11
C ARG A 137 -3.95 23.16 -9.13
N PHE A 138 -2.79 22.53 -9.06
CA PHE A 138 -1.70 22.63 -10.02
C PHE A 138 -1.29 21.22 -10.45
N ALA A 139 -0.99 21.03 -11.72
CA ALA A 139 -0.54 19.75 -12.24
C ALA A 139 0.67 19.90 -13.16
N TRP A 140 1.63 19.00 -12.99
CA TRP A 140 2.81 18.89 -13.84
C TRP A 140 2.89 17.49 -14.42
N ALA A 141 3.06 17.38 -15.74
CA ALA A 141 3.23 16.08 -16.39
C ALA A 141 4.46 15.34 -15.80
N LEU A 142 4.30 14.03 -15.55
CA LEU A 142 5.37 13.17 -15.03
C LEU A 142 6.47 12.99 -16.07
N GLU A 143 6.11 12.79 -17.34
CA GLU A 143 7.07 12.77 -18.43
C GLU A 143 7.24 14.17 -19.03
N ARG A 144 8.50 14.57 -19.29
CA ARG A 144 8.79 15.79 -20.04
C ARG A 144 8.54 15.54 -21.53
N ALA A 145 7.94 16.51 -22.20
CA ALA A 145 7.85 16.47 -23.65
C ALA A 145 9.26 16.42 -24.27
N ARG A 146 9.46 15.50 -25.22
CA ARG A 146 10.74 15.33 -25.95
C ARG A 146 11.11 16.54 -26.81
N TRP A 147 10.15 17.43 -27.07
CA TRP A 147 10.28 18.68 -27.80
C TRP A 147 9.79 19.84 -26.93
N ARG A 148 10.29 21.06 -27.15
CA ARG A 148 9.98 22.29 -26.37
C ARG A 148 8.49 22.71 -26.30
N ARG A 149 7.53 21.84 -26.63
CA ARG A 149 6.11 22.06 -26.35
C ARG A 149 5.78 21.55 -24.96
N THR A 150 5.38 22.47 -24.09
CA THR A 150 4.72 22.16 -22.82
C THR A 150 3.47 21.34 -23.08
N ARG A 151 3.28 20.24 -22.35
CA ARG A 151 2.04 19.46 -22.38
C ARG A 151 1.03 20.12 -21.44
N THR A 152 -0.02 20.72 -22.01
CA THR A 152 -1.17 21.21 -21.23
C THR A 152 -1.99 20.02 -20.77
N LEU A 153 -2.36 20.00 -19.49
CA LEU A 153 -3.20 18.97 -18.88
C LEU A 153 -4.61 19.53 -18.67
N GLU A 154 -5.62 18.77 -19.08
CA GLU A 154 -7.02 19.11 -18.83
C GLU A 154 -7.35 18.86 -17.34
N MET A 155 -7.36 19.92 -16.53
CA MET A 155 -7.47 19.82 -15.07
C MET A 155 -8.77 19.16 -14.58
N SER A 156 -9.87 19.34 -15.31
CA SER A 156 -11.18 18.76 -14.98
C SER A 156 -11.24 17.25 -15.20
N ALA A 157 -10.37 16.70 -16.05
CA ALA A 157 -10.26 15.28 -16.31
C ALA A 157 -9.29 14.56 -15.34
N LEU A 158 -8.55 15.29 -14.50
CA LEU A 158 -7.66 14.68 -13.51
C LEU A 158 -8.45 14.28 -12.26
N ALA A 159 -8.28 13.03 -11.83
CA ALA A 159 -8.91 12.50 -10.62
C ALA A 159 -8.67 13.43 -9.40
N ALA A 160 -9.74 13.69 -8.63
CA ALA A 160 -9.64 14.45 -7.37
C ALA A 160 -8.98 13.61 -6.27
N THR A 161 -8.45 14.28 -5.24
CA THR A 161 -7.76 13.65 -4.10
C THR A 161 -8.51 12.44 -3.55
N ASP A 162 -9.80 12.59 -3.21
CA ASP A 162 -10.57 11.50 -2.59
C ASP A 162 -10.79 10.32 -3.55
N ALA A 163 -10.87 10.57 -4.87
CA ALA A 163 -10.99 9.51 -5.85
C ALA A 163 -9.68 8.71 -5.96
N VAL A 164 -8.53 9.39 -5.88
CA VAL A 164 -7.21 8.74 -5.87
C VAL A 164 -7.03 7.90 -4.61
N VAL A 165 -7.35 8.45 -3.43
CA VAL A 165 -7.29 7.72 -2.15
C VAL A 165 -8.18 6.49 -2.21
N ARG A 166 -9.46 6.63 -2.62
CA ARG A 166 -10.38 5.49 -2.75
C ARG A 166 -9.87 4.44 -3.73
N GLY A 167 -9.30 4.85 -4.87
CA GLY A 167 -8.73 3.92 -5.85
C GLY A 167 -7.59 3.09 -5.27
N TRP A 168 -6.69 3.70 -4.50
CA TRP A 168 -5.61 2.99 -3.80
C TRP A 168 -6.13 2.04 -2.73
N VAL A 169 -7.05 2.51 -1.88
CA VAL A 169 -7.66 1.68 -0.84
C VAL A 169 -8.36 0.48 -1.47
N GLN A 170 -9.24 0.70 -2.45
CA GLN A 170 -9.95 -0.37 -3.15
C GLN A 170 -8.98 -1.38 -3.80
N ALA A 171 -7.88 -0.92 -4.41
CA ALA A 171 -6.87 -1.81 -4.94
C ALA A 171 -6.23 -2.69 -3.86
N CYS A 172 -5.91 -2.12 -2.69
CA CYS A 172 -5.34 -2.85 -1.56
C CYS A 172 -6.33 -3.83 -0.92
N GLU A 173 -7.60 -3.43 -0.81
CA GLU A 173 -8.67 -4.23 -0.19
C GLU A 173 -9.10 -5.43 -1.05
N ARG A 174 -8.86 -5.39 -2.37
CA ARG A 174 -9.04 -6.56 -3.26
C ARG A 174 -8.19 -7.75 -2.84
N ALA A 175 -7.01 -7.51 -2.26
CA ALA A 175 -6.18 -8.59 -1.75
C ALA A 175 -6.76 -9.19 -0.47
N SER A 176 -7.00 -8.36 0.53
CA SER A 176 -7.76 -8.70 1.75
C SER A 176 -8.05 -7.44 2.56
N ARG A 177 -8.94 -7.55 3.56
CA ARG A 177 -9.17 -6.50 4.55
C ARG A 177 -8.91 -7.06 5.94
N VAL A 178 -8.23 -6.30 6.80
CA VAL A 178 -8.05 -6.64 8.22
C VAL A 178 -8.26 -5.36 9.02
N SER A 179 -9.38 -5.27 9.72
CA SER A 179 -9.82 -4.05 10.42
C SER A 179 -8.79 -3.53 11.44
N THR A 180 -8.10 -4.41 12.17
CA THR A 180 -7.06 -4.04 13.16
C THR A 180 -5.76 -3.55 12.54
N ALA A 181 -5.53 -3.80 11.25
CA ALA A 181 -4.29 -3.46 10.55
C ALA A 181 -4.53 -2.59 9.30
N GLY A 182 -5.73 -2.03 9.12
CA GLY A 182 -6.19 -1.45 7.85
C GLY A 182 -5.21 -0.45 7.21
N VAL A 183 -4.92 0.65 7.91
CA VAL A 183 -4.02 1.71 7.38
C VAL A 183 -2.60 1.20 7.13
N ALA A 184 -2.08 0.35 8.03
CA ALA A 184 -0.73 -0.18 7.91
C ALA A 184 -0.61 -1.19 6.75
N LEU A 185 -1.65 -2.02 6.53
CA LEU A 185 -1.74 -2.90 5.36
C LEU A 185 -1.85 -2.09 4.06
N THR A 186 -2.68 -1.05 4.02
CA THR A 186 -2.76 -0.15 2.86
C THR A 186 -1.40 0.47 2.56
N THR A 187 -0.66 0.90 3.59
CA THR A 187 0.69 1.44 3.44
C THR A 187 1.65 0.43 2.82
N ALA A 188 1.75 -0.76 3.40
CA ALA A 188 2.62 -1.82 2.90
C ALA A 188 2.26 -2.22 1.45
N ARG A 189 0.98 -2.37 1.15
CA ARG A 189 0.49 -2.71 -0.18
C ARG A 189 0.72 -1.61 -1.22
N CYS A 190 0.56 -0.34 -0.84
CA CYS A 190 0.90 0.78 -1.69
C CYS A 190 2.41 0.79 -2.02
N THR A 191 3.29 0.54 -1.05
CA THR A 191 4.73 0.36 -1.30
C THR A 191 4.98 -0.76 -2.31
N THR A 192 4.33 -1.91 -2.15
CA THR A 192 4.44 -3.05 -3.07
C THR A 192 3.92 -2.76 -4.48
N LEU A 193 2.80 -2.04 -4.60
CA LEU A 193 2.20 -1.67 -5.89
C LEU A 193 3.00 -0.58 -6.60
N VAL A 194 3.57 0.38 -5.88
CA VAL A 194 4.39 1.46 -6.48
C VAL A 194 5.74 0.94 -6.96
N ALA A 195 6.29 -0.11 -6.35
CA ALA A 195 7.57 -0.67 -6.72
C ALA A 195 7.67 -0.97 -8.23
N SER A 196 8.80 -0.60 -8.81
CA SER A 196 9.12 -0.86 -10.22
C SER A 196 9.45 -2.33 -10.46
N ALA A 197 9.34 -2.78 -11.72
CA ALA A 197 9.76 -4.13 -12.11
C ALA A 197 11.21 -4.44 -11.67
N ARG A 198 12.13 -3.47 -11.83
CA ARG A 198 13.52 -3.62 -11.39
C ARG A 198 13.68 -3.88 -9.90
N GLU A 199 12.84 -3.28 -9.06
CA GLU A 199 12.89 -3.50 -7.61
C GLU A 199 12.31 -4.86 -7.23
N VAL A 200 11.27 -5.31 -7.95
CA VAL A 200 10.74 -6.68 -7.80
C VAL A 200 11.79 -7.70 -8.25
N ASP A 201 12.48 -7.47 -9.36
CA ASP A 201 13.56 -8.34 -9.85
C ASP A 201 14.73 -8.41 -8.88
N ALA A 202 15.13 -7.27 -8.31
CA ALA A 202 16.16 -7.23 -7.27
C ALA A 202 15.72 -8.01 -6.03
N LEU A 203 14.47 -7.86 -5.60
CA LEU A 203 13.94 -8.64 -4.47
C LEU A 203 13.89 -10.13 -4.78
N LEU A 204 13.48 -10.54 -5.99
CA LEU A 204 13.50 -11.94 -6.41
C LEU A 204 14.91 -12.53 -6.38
N HIS A 205 15.92 -11.75 -6.76
CA HIS A 205 17.32 -12.14 -6.72
C HIS A 205 17.83 -12.31 -5.28
N ASP A 206 17.56 -11.32 -4.42
CA ASP A 206 18.05 -11.29 -3.04
C ASP A 206 17.32 -12.29 -2.11
N ASP A 207 16.00 -12.43 -2.29
CA ASP A 207 15.12 -13.26 -1.46
C ASP A 207 13.93 -13.74 -2.32
N ALA A 208 14.10 -14.88 -2.98
CA ALA A 208 13.12 -15.43 -3.90
C ALA A 208 11.74 -15.57 -3.25
N ALA A 209 11.65 -15.96 -1.97
CA ALA A 209 10.37 -16.12 -1.29
C ALA A 209 9.65 -14.77 -1.10
N ARG A 210 10.35 -13.72 -0.66
CA ARG A 210 9.75 -12.38 -0.60
C ARG A 210 9.42 -11.83 -1.99
N GLY A 211 10.23 -12.11 -3.00
CA GLY A 211 9.90 -11.74 -4.38
C GLY A 211 8.60 -12.38 -4.87
N VAL A 212 8.41 -13.66 -4.59
CA VAL A 212 7.15 -14.38 -4.87
C VAL A 212 5.97 -13.77 -4.12
N LEU A 213 6.13 -13.48 -2.83
CA LEU A 213 5.08 -12.80 -2.04
C LEU A 213 4.73 -11.42 -2.61
N ALA A 214 5.72 -10.67 -3.10
CA ALA A 214 5.50 -9.37 -3.74
C ALA A 214 4.65 -9.52 -5.02
N ILE A 215 5.00 -10.47 -5.90
CA ILE A 215 4.23 -10.77 -7.11
C ILE A 215 2.80 -11.19 -6.75
N ALA A 216 2.63 -12.11 -5.80
CA ALA A 216 1.32 -12.61 -5.40
C ALA A 216 0.42 -11.50 -4.84
N GLU A 217 0.95 -10.61 -4.00
CA GLU A 217 0.21 -9.45 -3.50
C GLU A 217 -0.21 -8.52 -4.66
N ARG A 218 0.66 -8.27 -5.63
CA ARG A 218 0.31 -7.45 -6.81
C ARG A 218 -0.80 -8.07 -7.65
N VAL A 219 -0.74 -9.38 -7.89
CA VAL A 219 -1.78 -10.12 -8.63
C VAL A 219 -3.11 -10.04 -7.89
N ARG A 220 -3.12 -10.27 -6.56
CA ARG A 220 -4.31 -10.12 -5.72
C ARG A 220 -4.89 -8.69 -5.74
N MET A 221 -4.04 -7.69 -5.90
CA MET A 221 -4.44 -6.27 -6.05
C MET A 221 -4.81 -5.89 -7.49
N GLY A 222 -4.77 -6.82 -8.44
CA GLY A 222 -5.28 -6.66 -9.81
C GLY A 222 -4.24 -6.55 -10.92
N ASP A 223 -2.96 -6.80 -10.66
CA ASP A 223 -1.99 -7.00 -11.74
C ASP A 223 -2.27 -8.34 -12.46
N SER A 224 -1.94 -8.43 -13.75
CA SER A 224 -2.12 -9.66 -14.52
C SER A 224 -1.16 -10.74 -14.07
N ALA A 225 -1.67 -11.93 -13.71
CA ALA A 225 -0.84 -13.08 -13.34
C ALA A 225 0.07 -13.54 -14.49
N THR A 226 -0.40 -13.45 -15.74
CA THR A 226 0.32 -13.92 -16.93
C THR A 226 1.63 -13.18 -17.19
N THR A 227 1.76 -11.93 -16.73
CA THR A 227 2.98 -11.14 -16.88
C THR A 227 4.14 -11.66 -16.01
N TRP A 228 3.85 -12.47 -15.00
CA TRP A 228 4.83 -12.89 -14.00
C TRP A 228 5.21 -14.37 -14.07
N ILE A 229 4.58 -15.18 -14.94
CA ILE A 229 4.68 -16.65 -14.92
C ILE A 229 6.14 -17.12 -14.96
N ASP A 230 6.94 -16.61 -15.90
CA ASP A 230 8.33 -17.08 -16.10
C ASP A 230 9.21 -16.80 -14.88
N VAL A 231 9.17 -15.56 -14.38
CA VAL A 231 9.97 -15.15 -13.21
C VAL A 231 9.47 -15.81 -11.92
N LEU A 232 8.16 -16.06 -11.81
CA LEU A 232 7.56 -16.77 -10.70
C LEU A 232 7.98 -18.24 -10.70
N ALA A 233 7.98 -18.91 -11.85
CA ALA A 233 8.39 -20.31 -11.99
C ALA A 233 9.87 -20.51 -11.64
N ASP A 234 10.75 -19.63 -12.09
CA ASP A 234 12.17 -19.66 -11.70
C ASP A 234 12.33 -19.47 -10.18
N ALA A 235 11.65 -18.47 -9.60
CA ALA A 235 11.73 -18.22 -8.17
C ALA A 235 11.20 -19.39 -7.32
N VAL A 236 10.07 -20.00 -7.72
CA VAL A 236 9.53 -21.21 -7.07
C VAL A 236 10.51 -22.37 -7.14
N SER A 237 11.17 -22.57 -8.29
CA SER A 237 12.22 -23.59 -8.45
C SER A 237 13.41 -23.35 -7.49
N ARG A 238 13.84 -22.10 -7.33
CA ARG A 238 14.90 -21.74 -6.36
C ARG A 238 14.47 -22.02 -4.91
N ILE A 239 13.26 -21.60 -4.53
CA ILE A 239 12.71 -21.86 -3.20
C ILE A 239 12.60 -23.37 -2.93
N ALA A 240 12.11 -24.15 -3.90
CA ALA A 240 11.97 -25.60 -3.75
C ALA A 240 13.30 -26.33 -3.57
N ARG A 241 14.40 -25.81 -4.16
CA ARG A 241 15.76 -26.37 -3.99
C ARG A 241 16.40 -26.00 -2.66
N ARG A 242 16.09 -24.81 -2.12
CA ARG A 242 16.67 -24.28 -0.88
C ARG A 242 15.61 -23.62 0.00
N PRO A 243 14.69 -24.40 0.58
CA PRO A 243 13.57 -23.83 1.34
C PRO A 243 14.01 -23.12 2.63
N GLY A 244 15.21 -23.40 3.14
CA GLY A 244 15.77 -22.74 4.33
C GLY A 244 16.38 -21.36 4.09
N ASP A 245 16.53 -20.91 2.83
CA ASP A 245 17.14 -19.60 2.51
C ASP A 245 16.24 -18.43 2.93
N SER A 246 14.94 -18.68 3.14
CA SER A 246 13.98 -17.67 3.60
C SER A 246 12.95 -18.29 4.55
N PRO A 247 12.60 -17.60 5.65
CA PRO A 247 11.53 -18.05 6.56
C PRO A 247 10.14 -17.99 5.92
N TRP A 248 10.04 -17.31 4.77
CA TRP A 248 8.80 -17.16 4.01
C TRP A 248 8.60 -18.23 2.94
N SER A 249 9.55 -19.16 2.75
CA SER A 249 9.52 -20.16 1.68
C SER A 249 8.21 -20.95 1.61
N TRP A 250 7.71 -21.45 2.74
CA TRP A 250 6.47 -22.22 2.79
C TRP A 250 5.26 -21.36 2.34
N ARG A 251 5.17 -20.11 2.80
CA ARG A 251 4.06 -19.21 2.48
C ARG A 251 4.13 -18.75 1.03
N ALA A 252 5.33 -18.46 0.55
CA ALA A 252 5.60 -18.12 -0.84
C ALA A 252 5.15 -19.24 -1.79
N LEU A 253 5.46 -20.51 -1.48
CA LEU A 253 5.00 -21.64 -2.28
C LEU A 253 3.47 -21.79 -2.23
N SER A 254 2.85 -21.71 -1.04
CA SER A 254 1.39 -21.76 -0.88
C SER A 254 0.67 -20.72 -1.75
N ILE A 255 1.13 -19.48 -1.72
CA ILE A 255 0.49 -18.40 -2.48
C ILE A 255 0.86 -18.41 -3.97
N ALA A 256 2.04 -18.90 -4.34
CA ALA A 256 2.43 -19.04 -5.76
C ALA A 256 1.55 -20.04 -6.51
N ALA A 257 1.13 -21.13 -5.85
CA ALA A 257 0.21 -22.09 -6.44
C ALA A 257 -1.13 -21.45 -6.83
N ASP A 258 -1.62 -20.51 -6.03
CA ASP A 258 -2.80 -19.71 -6.33
C ASP A 258 -2.57 -18.80 -7.55
N VAL A 259 -1.42 -18.13 -7.63
CA VAL A 259 -1.07 -17.30 -8.80
C VAL A 259 -1.00 -18.11 -10.09
N PHE A 260 -0.39 -19.30 -10.07
CA PHE A 260 -0.39 -20.19 -11.24
C PHE A 260 -1.79 -20.65 -11.62
N THR A 261 -2.64 -20.94 -10.63
CA THR A 261 -4.05 -21.31 -10.87
C THR A 261 -4.80 -20.17 -11.56
N VAL A 262 -4.65 -18.93 -11.08
CA VAL A 262 -5.23 -17.72 -11.68
C VAL A 262 -4.71 -17.50 -13.11
N ALA A 263 -3.45 -17.87 -13.38
CA ALA A 263 -2.85 -17.80 -14.71
C ALA A 263 -3.28 -18.93 -15.66
N GLY A 264 -4.00 -19.95 -15.19
CA GLY A 264 -4.36 -21.14 -15.97
C GLY A 264 -3.24 -22.19 -16.07
N GLU A 265 -2.17 -22.05 -15.30
CA GLU A 265 -0.99 -22.92 -15.30
C GLU A 265 -1.16 -24.10 -14.32
N ALA A 266 -2.10 -25.00 -14.62
CA ALA A 266 -2.50 -26.08 -13.72
C ALA A 266 -1.35 -27.01 -13.30
N ARG A 267 -0.41 -27.29 -14.21
CA ARG A 267 0.76 -28.13 -13.90
C ARG A 267 1.71 -27.43 -12.93
N ALA A 268 2.04 -26.17 -13.20
CA ALA A 268 2.90 -25.38 -12.32
C ALA A 268 2.27 -25.21 -10.94
N ALA A 269 0.95 -24.99 -10.86
CA ALA A 269 0.22 -24.95 -9.61
C ALA A 269 0.37 -26.25 -8.81
N SER A 270 0.13 -27.41 -9.44
CA SER A 270 0.28 -28.73 -8.80
C SER A 270 1.71 -29.00 -8.33
N ASP A 271 2.71 -28.73 -9.16
CA ASP A 271 4.12 -28.92 -8.82
C ASP A 271 4.53 -28.02 -7.63
N THR A 272 3.98 -26.80 -7.58
CA THR A 272 4.19 -25.85 -6.49
C THR A 272 3.55 -26.32 -5.18
N VAL A 273 2.33 -26.88 -5.24
CA VAL A 273 1.67 -27.49 -4.07
C VAL A 273 2.51 -28.66 -3.53
N ALA A 274 3.04 -29.52 -4.41
CA ALA A 274 3.91 -30.61 -3.99
C ALA A 274 5.23 -30.10 -3.37
N ALA A 275 5.79 -29.00 -3.88
CA ALA A 275 6.96 -28.35 -3.29
C ALA A 275 6.66 -27.74 -1.92
N TRP A 276 5.49 -27.13 -1.76
CA TRP A 276 5.03 -26.60 -0.48
C TRP A 276 4.90 -27.69 0.58
N GLN A 277 4.28 -28.82 0.25
CA GLN A 277 4.17 -29.96 1.17
C GLN A 277 5.55 -30.45 1.63
N ARG A 278 6.50 -30.65 0.69
CA ARG A 278 7.88 -31.03 1.04
C ARG A 278 8.57 -30.01 1.95
N CYS A 279 8.32 -28.72 1.73
CA CYS A 279 8.85 -27.64 2.58
C CYS A 279 8.32 -27.77 4.02
N LEU A 280 7.02 -28.02 4.19
CA LEU A 280 6.41 -28.24 5.50
C LEU A 280 6.96 -29.51 6.18
N ASP A 281 7.08 -30.62 5.46
CA ASP A 281 7.58 -31.90 5.98
C ASP A 281 9.04 -31.82 6.45
N SER A 282 9.84 -30.97 5.80
CA SER A 282 11.25 -30.75 6.17
C SER A 282 11.43 -29.97 7.48
N GLY A 283 10.34 -29.50 8.11
CA GLY A 283 10.39 -28.84 9.40
C GLY A 283 11.18 -27.54 9.38
N VAL A 284 11.22 -26.83 8.24
CA VAL A 284 11.78 -25.46 8.16
C VAL A 284 11.16 -24.67 9.29
N GLN A 285 11.99 -24.36 10.30
CA GLN A 285 11.57 -23.72 11.52
C GLN A 285 10.84 -22.43 11.14
N LEU A 286 9.62 -22.29 11.64
CA LEU A 286 8.85 -21.07 11.56
C LEU A 286 9.61 -20.03 12.39
N VAL A 287 10.53 -19.31 11.76
CA VAL A 287 11.31 -18.26 12.43
C VAL A 287 10.33 -17.19 12.90
N ASP A 288 10.56 -16.66 14.10
CA ASP A 288 9.83 -15.49 14.57
C ASP A 288 10.15 -14.30 13.65
N VAL A 289 9.25 -14.07 12.70
CA VAL A 289 9.29 -13.00 11.68
C VAL A 289 9.53 -11.62 12.31
N ARG A 290 9.20 -11.44 13.60
CA ARG A 290 9.34 -10.17 14.32
C ARG A 290 10.80 -9.67 14.41
N GLN A 291 11.82 -10.51 14.19
CA GLN A 291 13.23 -10.14 14.31
C GLN A 291 13.99 -9.96 12.97
N GLU A 292 13.32 -10.04 11.82
CA GLU A 292 14.00 -9.94 10.52
C GLU A 292 14.46 -8.52 10.18
N ARG A 293 15.76 -8.36 9.91
CA ARG A 293 16.30 -7.18 9.21
C ARG A 293 16.01 -7.30 7.71
N ALA A 294 14.85 -6.82 7.29
CA ALA A 294 14.59 -6.64 5.87
C ALA A 294 15.50 -5.53 5.29
N THR A 295 16.10 -5.81 4.14
CA THR A 295 17.19 -5.03 3.52
C THR A 295 16.69 -3.84 2.71
N SER A 296 15.42 -3.85 2.29
CA SER A 296 14.80 -2.77 1.50
C SER A 296 13.42 -2.37 2.05
N GLU A 297 12.88 -1.24 1.59
CA GLU A 297 11.51 -0.82 1.90
C GLU A 297 10.46 -1.80 1.36
N LEU A 298 10.67 -2.29 0.12
CA LEU A 298 9.81 -3.29 -0.49
C LEU A 298 9.80 -4.61 0.31
N ALA A 299 10.98 -5.10 0.72
CA ALA A 299 11.07 -6.33 1.51
C ALA A 299 10.32 -6.20 2.86
N ARG A 300 10.43 -5.04 3.53
CA ARG A 300 9.70 -4.75 4.77
C ARG A 300 8.19 -4.73 4.55
N ALA A 301 7.73 -4.06 3.49
CA ALA A 301 6.31 -3.96 3.17
C ALA A 301 5.70 -5.35 2.86
N VAL A 302 6.37 -6.16 2.05
CA VAL A 302 5.93 -7.51 1.71
C VAL A 302 5.88 -8.41 2.95
N ALA A 303 6.93 -8.38 3.79
CA ALA A 303 6.95 -9.14 5.03
C ALA A 303 5.83 -8.71 6.01
N TYR A 304 5.55 -7.40 6.09
CA TYR A 304 4.45 -6.89 6.91
C TYR A 304 3.09 -7.43 6.45
N SER A 305 2.78 -7.32 5.14
CA SER A 305 1.51 -7.82 4.60
C SER A 305 1.36 -9.33 4.79
N ALA A 306 2.42 -10.10 4.50
CA ALA A 306 2.43 -11.55 4.67
C ALA A 306 2.23 -11.94 6.14
N GLY A 307 2.93 -11.28 7.07
CA GLY A 307 2.83 -11.55 8.51
C GLY A 307 1.49 -11.13 9.11
N ALA A 308 0.90 -10.03 8.66
CA ALA A 308 -0.41 -9.59 9.12
C ALA A 308 -1.51 -10.62 8.78
N GLU A 309 -1.49 -11.20 7.58
CA GLU A 309 -2.43 -12.26 7.21
C GLU A 309 -2.09 -13.61 7.86
N ASP A 310 -0.79 -13.95 7.99
CA ASP A 310 -0.34 -15.19 8.61
C ASP A 310 -0.76 -15.34 10.08
N ARG A 311 -0.82 -14.22 10.81
CA ARG A 311 -1.37 -14.20 12.17
C ARG A 311 -2.83 -14.63 12.21
N ILE A 312 -3.59 -14.34 11.16
CA ILE A 312 -5.02 -14.65 11.08
C ILE A 312 -5.24 -16.06 10.55
N ALA A 313 -4.60 -16.38 9.43
CA ALA A 313 -4.74 -17.64 8.70
C ALA A 313 -3.38 -18.10 8.17
N ARG A 314 -2.95 -19.25 8.68
CA ARG A 314 -1.74 -19.95 8.30
C ARG A 314 -2.12 -21.27 7.64
N PRO A 315 -2.05 -21.38 6.30
CA PRO A 315 -2.18 -22.65 5.62
C PRO A 315 -1.05 -23.59 6.08
N VAL A 316 -1.41 -24.77 6.57
CA VAL A 316 -0.47 -25.81 7.04
C VAL A 316 -0.52 -27.09 6.22
N SER A 317 -1.47 -27.18 5.29
CA SER A 317 -1.49 -28.12 4.17
C SER A 317 -2.51 -27.63 3.14
N PRO A 318 -2.60 -28.25 1.95
CA PRO A 318 -3.64 -27.91 0.97
C PRO A 318 -5.08 -28.10 1.47
N LEU A 319 -5.27 -28.84 2.57
CA LEU A 319 -6.59 -29.14 3.13
C LEU A 319 -6.72 -28.66 4.59
N ALA A 320 -5.76 -27.93 5.14
CA ALA A 320 -5.83 -27.47 6.52
C ALA A 320 -5.20 -26.09 6.72
N THR A 321 -5.90 -25.26 7.50
CA THR A 321 -5.46 -23.92 7.90
C THR A 321 -5.60 -23.74 9.41
N GLN A 322 -4.55 -23.19 10.02
CA GLN A 322 -4.52 -22.80 11.42
C GLN A 322 -4.84 -21.32 11.55
N LEU A 323 -5.77 -21.01 12.45
CA LEU A 323 -6.17 -19.65 12.77
C LEU A 323 -5.38 -19.12 13.96
N PHE A 324 -5.16 -17.81 13.98
CA PHE A 324 -4.66 -17.07 15.15
C PHE A 324 -3.31 -17.59 15.66
N SER A 325 -2.32 -17.60 14.78
CA SER A 325 -0.98 -18.13 15.10
C SER A 325 -0.25 -17.35 16.21
N ASP A 326 -0.71 -16.14 16.53
CA ASP A 326 -0.23 -15.30 17.63
C ASP A 326 -1.10 -15.39 18.91
N ALA A 327 -2.01 -16.36 18.97
CA ALA A 327 -2.95 -16.55 20.08
C ALA A 327 -3.84 -15.33 20.39
N LEU A 328 -4.10 -14.45 19.40
CA LEU A 328 -4.90 -13.22 19.57
C LEU A 328 -4.33 -12.22 20.57
N ILE A 329 -3.03 -12.31 20.89
CA ILE A 329 -2.44 -11.55 22.00
C ILE A 329 -2.58 -10.03 21.83
N ASP A 330 -2.43 -9.52 20.60
CA ASP A 330 -2.47 -8.09 20.30
C ASP A 330 -3.92 -7.54 20.19
N VAL A 331 -4.92 -8.43 20.12
CA VAL A 331 -6.33 -8.07 19.86
C VAL A 331 -7.28 -8.57 20.95
N ARG A 332 -6.76 -8.98 22.11
CA ARG A 332 -7.56 -9.44 23.24
C ARG A 332 -8.56 -8.38 23.67
N GLY A 333 -9.84 -8.75 23.77
CA GLY A 333 -10.94 -7.85 24.09
C GLY A 333 -11.35 -6.87 22.97
N THR A 334 -10.66 -6.88 21.82
CA THR A 334 -10.98 -6.02 20.67
C THR A 334 -11.65 -6.83 19.56
N ASN A 335 -12.90 -6.46 19.24
CA ASN A 335 -13.61 -7.07 18.13
C ASN A 335 -12.93 -6.69 16.80
N PHE A 336 -12.80 -7.65 15.89
CA PHE A 336 -12.24 -7.39 14.57
C PHE A 336 -12.84 -8.28 13.51
N GLU A 337 -12.62 -7.88 12.26
CA GLU A 337 -12.97 -8.62 11.06
C GLU A 337 -11.78 -8.70 10.12
N ALA A 338 -11.71 -9.81 9.40
CA ALA A 338 -10.79 -10.05 8.31
C ALA A 338 -11.55 -10.63 7.11
N HIS A 339 -11.24 -10.19 5.89
CA HIS A 339 -11.95 -10.59 4.67
C HIS A 339 -10.96 -11.00 3.60
N GLY A 340 -11.18 -12.14 2.95
CA GLY A 340 -10.38 -12.59 1.80
C GLY A 340 -8.92 -12.90 2.12
N VAL A 341 -8.59 -13.30 3.36
CA VAL A 341 -7.21 -13.69 3.72
C VAL A 341 -6.84 -15.02 3.06
N HIS A 342 -5.56 -15.18 2.69
CA HIS A 342 -5.08 -16.40 2.06
C HIS A 342 -5.14 -17.58 3.04
N ALA A 343 -5.99 -18.57 2.72
CA ALA A 343 -6.23 -19.77 3.54
C ALA A 343 -5.81 -21.07 2.83
N GLY A 344 -5.10 -20.95 1.71
CA GLY A 344 -4.58 -22.06 0.92
C GLY A 344 -4.55 -21.73 -0.58
N PRO A 345 -3.97 -22.60 -1.42
CA PRO A 345 -3.85 -22.39 -2.87
C PRO A 345 -5.18 -22.18 -3.59
N HIS A 346 -6.29 -22.67 -3.03
CA HIS A 346 -7.63 -22.60 -3.62
C HIS A 346 -8.66 -22.01 -2.66
N HIS A 347 -8.21 -21.44 -1.53
CA HIS A 347 -9.10 -21.00 -0.46
C HIS A 347 -8.83 -19.57 -0.03
N ARG A 348 -9.91 -18.86 0.23
CA ARG A 348 -9.92 -17.57 0.92
C ARG A 348 -10.81 -17.65 2.14
N LEU A 349 -10.38 -17.01 3.21
CA LEU A 349 -11.11 -16.99 4.47
C LEU A 349 -11.56 -15.57 4.79
N SER A 350 -12.81 -15.44 5.17
CA SER A 350 -13.35 -14.25 5.84
C SER A 350 -13.80 -14.67 7.23
N LEU A 351 -13.51 -13.85 8.24
CA LEU A 351 -13.87 -14.12 9.62
C LEU A 351 -14.18 -12.86 10.40
N ALA A 352 -14.97 -13.02 11.47
CA ALA A 352 -15.20 -12.01 12.48
C ALA A 352 -14.96 -12.61 13.86
N VAL A 353 -14.28 -11.85 14.71
CA VAL A 353 -14.09 -12.17 16.13
C VAL A 353 -14.88 -11.17 16.97
N ARG A 354 -15.68 -11.71 17.88
CA ARG A 354 -16.48 -10.97 18.86
C ARG A 354 -16.16 -11.48 20.26
N TRP A 355 -15.72 -10.60 21.15
CA TRP A 355 -15.35 -10.98 22.52
C TRP A 355 -16.59 -11.06 23.42
N HIS A 356 -16.69 -12.17 24.15
CA HIS A 356 -17.70 -12.42 25.17
C HIS A 356 -16.99 -12.79 26.48
N GLY A 357 -16.64 -11.76 27.26
CA GLY A 357 -15.81 -11.93 28.45
C GLY A 357 -14.39 -12.37 28.07
N VAL A 358 -13.96 -13.53 28.57
CA VAL A 358 -12.64 -14.09 28.28
C VAL A 358 -12.60 -14.92 26.99
N ASN A 359 -13.77 -15.28 26.45
CA ASN A 359 -13.90 -16.13 25.27
C ASN A 359 -14.15 -15.30 24.01
N ALA A 360 -13.86 -15.89 22.86
CA ALA A 360 -13.99 -15.25 21.56
C ALA A 360 -14.99 -16.02 20.68
N ALA A 361 -16.12 -15.40 20.33
CA ALA A 361 -16.99 -15.92 19.29
C ALA A 361 -16.36 -15.66 17.92
N LEU A 362 -16.08 -16.74 17.21
CA LEU A 362 -15.56 -16.77 15.85
C LEU A 362 -16.71 -17.04 14.90
N LEU A 363 -16.88 -16.17 13.90
CA LEU A 363 -17.71 -16.41 12.72
C LEU A 363 -16.77 -16.54 11.53
N TRP A 364 -17.03 -17.48 10.62
CA TRP A 364 -16.20 -17.68 9.44
C TRP A 364 -17.00 -18.01 8.19
N GLU A 365 -16.39 -17.72 7.05
CA GLU A 365 -16.80 -18.10 5.71
C GLU A 365 -15.54 -18.42 4.88
N VAL A 366 -15.54 -19.58 4.23
CA VAL A 366 -14.48 -20.07 3.36
C VAL A 366 -15.00 -20.08 1.93
N ASP A 367 -14.32 -19.33 1.08
CA ASP A 367 -14.47 -19.42 -0.37
C ASP A 367 -13.46 -20.42 -0.93
N GLY A 368 -13.90 -21.30 -1.83
CA GLY A 368 -13.11 -22.38 -2.42
C GLY A 368 -13.77 -23.77 -2.35
N PRO A 369 -13.07 -24.83 -2.81
CA PRO A 369 -13.58 -26.20 -2.78
C PRO A 369 -13.89 -26.68 -1.35
N PRO A 370 -14.89 -27.57 -1.16
CA PRO A 370 -15.22 -28.08 0.17
C PRO A 370 -14.09 -28.92 0.76
N GLY A 371 -14.06 -29.02 2.10
CA GLY A 371 -13.15 -29.93 2.82
C GLY A 371 -11.92 -29.29 3.45
N LEU A 372 -11.74 -27.96 3.35
CA LEU A 372 -10.71 -27.25 4.11
C LEU A 372 -11.00 -27.38 5.62
N GLN A 373 -10.07 -27.93 6.37
CA GLN A 373 -10.14 -28.00 7.82
C GLN A 373 -9.57 -26.71 8.45
N LEU A 374 -10.38 -26.04 9.27
CA LEU A 374 -9.95 -24.93 10.12
C LEU A 374 -9.68 -25.44 11.54
N THR A 375 -8.57 -25.01 12.12
CA THR A 375 -8.18 -25.28 13.52
C THR A 375 -7.65 -24.01 14.15
N ALA A 376 -7.67 -23.89 15.48
CA ALA A 376 -7.14 -22.70 16.17
C ALA A 376 -6.26 -23.10 17.38
N PRO A 377 -5.22 -23.92 17.19
CA PRO A 377 -4.55 -24.62 18.28
C PRO A 377 -3.88 -23.71 19.30
N ALA A 378 -3.45 -22.51 18.90
CA ALA A 378 -2.86 -21.52 19.79
C ALA A 378 -3.89 -20.79 20.69
N VAL A 379 -5.18 -20.85 20.32
CA VAL A 379 -6.29 -20.22 21.05
C VAL A 379 -7.11 -21.27 21.78
N ASP A 380 -7.62 -22.25 21.05
CA ASP A 380 -8.45 -23.36 21.53
C ASP A 380 -8.05 -24.65 20.79
N ALA A 381 -7.30 -25.52 21.47
CA ALA A 381 -6.81 -26.78 20.90
C ALA A 381 -7.92 -27.79 20.53
N THR A 382 -9.15 -27.57 21.02
CA THR A 382 -10.29 -28.46 20.74
C THR A 382 -11.06 -28.02 19.49
N PHE A 383 -10.89 -26.77 19.06
CA PHE A 383 -11.59 -26.25 17.89
C PHE A 383 -11.07 -26.90 16.59
N ARG A 384 -11.98 -27.56 15.88
CA ARG A 384 -11.78 -28.03 14.51
C ARG A 384 -13.12 -28.02 13.76
N THR A 385 -13.09 -27.62 12.49
CA THR A 385 -14.26 -27.68 11.61
C THR A 385 -13.85 -27.84 10.16
N SER A 386 -14.71 -28.44 9.34
CA SER A 386 -14.58 -28.46 7.88
C SER A 386 -15.79 -27.81 7.18
N ALA A 387 -16.66 -27.15 7.97
CA ALA A 387 -17.80 -26.42 7.42
C ALA A 387 -17.30 -25.15 6.72
N ALA A 388 -17.80 -24.91 5.51
CA ALA A 388 -17.45 -23.71 4.74
C ALA A 388 -17.90 -22.42 5.42
N GLN A 389 -18.93 -22.47 6.27
CA GLN A 389 -19.39 -21.35 7.08
C GLN A 389 -19.83 -21.83 8.45
N GLY A 390 -19.79 -20.94 9.45
CA GLY A 390 -20.34 -21.24 10.76
C GLY A 390 -19.91 -20.25 11.84
N GLU A 391 -20.30 -20.60 13.07
CA GLU A 391 -19.94 -19.88 14.28
C GLU A 391 -19.49 -20.84 15.38
N ALA A 392 -18.56 -20.39 16.24
CA ALA A 392 -18.07 -21.15 17.38
C ALA A 392 -17.58 -20.22 18.49
N LEU A 393 -17.75 -20.63 19.75
CA LEU A 393 -17.18 -19.92 20.89
C LEU A 393 -15.84 -20.56 21.29
N LEU A 394 -14.73 -19.89 20.94
CA LEU A 394 -13.38 -20.33 21.27
C LEU A 394 -13.06 -20.08 22.74
N GLN A 395 -12.57 -21.12 23.41
CA GLN A 395 -12.03 -21.02 24.77
C GLN A 395 -10.60 -20.48 24.70
N VAL A 396 -10.43 -19.17 24.84
CA VAL A 396 -9.10 -18.55 24.79
C VAL A 396 -8.34 -18.95 26.06
N ALA A 397 -7.34 -19.82 25.90
CA ALA A 397 -6.46 -20.22 27.00
C ALA A 397 -5.90 -18.97 27.71
N LYS A 398 -5.76 -19.05 29.04
CA LYS A 398 -5.40 -17.89 29.88
C LYS A 398 -4.06 -17.29 29.51
#